data_AF-A0A1H8IP52-F1
#
_entry.id   AF-A0A1H8IP52-F1
#
_cell.length_a   1.000
_cell.length_b   1.000
_cell.length_c   1.000
_cell.angle_alpha   90.00
_cell.angle_beta   90.00
_cell.angle_gamma   90.00
#
_symmetry.space_group_name_H-M   'P 1'
#
loop_
_entity.id
_entity.type
_entity.pdbx_description
1 polymer ?
#
loop_
_entity_poly.entity_id
_entity_poly.type
_entity_poly.pdbx_seq_one_letter_code
_entity_poly.pdbx_strand_id
1 'polypeptide(L)'
;MKNTKNLSLLLLMLTLVLTACGNSSNNSAATASSEPTAAATGTAETSAAPAAGAFKDGTYKAEYDRNDVRNWKAYVEVTVNGGKIEKAYYDYINEKGELRSQNEAYIKGFSEANKFTPREAFDKLGQELVTSQDAAKVDAVSGASHSSRNFNELAAAVLGKAEAGDTATAIVPLYEDGTYKVAADAFDDHGWKPQIDLEIKDHKIASVQFDYVNEAGKLKTEDADYKTAMEAKNKTYPAKYTEELEKQLVEKQSIGSVDAVSGATTSSNNFTALVEYALDDLAEVGDTKPAAIKIEE
;
A
#
# COMPACT_ATOMS: atom_id res chain seq x y z
N MET A 1 -5.61 -75.18 -20.79
CA MET A 1 -5.35 -75.92 -19.54
C MET A 1 -4.58 -74.99 -18.60
N LYS A 2 -5.07 -74.88 -17.35
CA LYS A 2 -4.50 -74.23 -16.15
C LYS A 2 -4.46 -72.69 -16.19
N ASN A 3 -5.47 -71.99 -15.68
CA ASN A 3 -5.95 -71.81 -14.29
C ASN A 3 -5.18 -70.73 -13.51
N THR A 4 -5.79 -69.54 -13.49
CA THR A 4 -6.19 -68.73 -12.32
C THR A 4 -5.18 -68.47 -11.19
N LYS A 5 -5.04 -67.18 -10.82
CA LYS A 5 -5.32 -66.68 -9.47
C LYS A 5 -5.74 -65.20 -9.50
N ASN A 6 -6.86 -64.93 -8.83
CA ASN A 6 -7.48 -63.64 -8.58
C ASN A 6 -6.64 -62.79 -7.60
N LEU A 7 -6.74 -61.46 -7.70
CA LEU A 7 -7.02 -60.65 -6.52
C LEU A 7 -7.73 -59.34 -6.92
N SER A 8 -8.88 -59.14 -6.29
CA SER A 8 -9.79 -58.02 -6.41
C SER A 8 -9.29 -56.85 -5.54
N LEU A 9 -9.33 -55.62 -6.04
CA LEU A 9 -9.56 -54.46 -5.15
C LEU A 9 -10.31 -53.35 -5.89
N LEU A 10 -11.54 -53.20 -5.41
CA LEU A 10 -12.52 -52.12 -5.51
C LEU A 10 -11.92 -50.70 -5.69
N LEU A 11 -12.34 -49.98 -6.73
CA LEU A 11 -12.30 -48.51 -6.73
C LEU A 11 -13.62 -47.95 -7.28
N LEU A 12 -14.27 -47.18 -6.42
CA LEU A 12 -15.57 -46.54 -6.56
C LEU A 12 -15.44 -45.35 -7.54
N MET A 13 -16.05 -45.43 -8.73
CA MET A 13 -16.19 -44.30 -9.64
C MET A 13 -17.39 -43.44 -9.22
N LEU A 14 -17.12 -42.19 -8.84
CA LEU A 14 -18.12 -41.15 -8.65
C LEU A 14 -18.12 -40.24 -9.88
N THR A 15 -19.20 -40.29 -10.65
CA THR A 15 -19.47 -39.40 -11.80
C THR A 15 -20.03 -38.07 -11.31
N LEU A 16 -19.41 -36.95 -11.70
CA LEU A 16 -20.07 -35.64 -11.73
C LEU A 16 -20.14 -35.11 -13.16
N VAL A 17 -21.32 -34.56 -13.44
CA VAL A 17 -21.86 -34.15 -14.74
C VAL A 17 -21.26 -32.80 -15.16
N LEU A 18 -20.74 -32.72 -16.38
CA LEU A 18 -20.46 -31.44 -17.06
C LEU A 18 -21.74 -30.95 -17.73
N THR A 19 -22.25 -29.80 -17.29
CA THR A 19 -23.16 -28.97 -18.09
C THR A 19 -22.41 -27.77 -18.62
N ALA A 20 -22.23 -27.76 -19.94
CA ALA A 20 -21.81 -26.61 -20.72
C ALA A 20 -23.05 -25.80 -21.14
N CYS A 21 -22.99 -24.48 -21.00
CA CYS A 21 -23.66 -23.51 -21.87
C CYS A 21 -22.81 -22.24 -21.89
N GLY A 22 -22.27 -21.90 -23.06
CA GLY A 22 -21.77 -20.56 -23.34
C GLY A 22 -22.85 -19.68 -23.96
N ASN A 23 -22.76 -18.36 -23.79
CA ASN A 23 -22.54 -17.40 -24.88
C ASN A 23 -22.41 -15.97 -24.34
N SER A 24 -21.51 -15.23 -24.98
CA SER A 24 -20.97 -13.90 -24.64
C SER A 24 -21.95 -12.73 -24.79
N SER A 25 -21.72 -11.67 -23.99
CA SER A 25 -21.97 -10.25 -24.34
C SER A 25 -21.18 -9.33 -23.37
N ASN A 26 -20.40 -8.43 -23.95
CA ASN A 26 -19.48 -7.45 -23.33
C ASN A 26 -20.04 -6.63 -22.15
N ASN A 27 -19.22 -6.44 -21.10
CA ASN A 27 -18.88 -5.10 -20.61
C ASN A 27 -17.62 -5.16 -19.73
N SER A 28 -16.61 -4.33 -20.06
CA SER A 28 -15.37 -4.19 -19.31
C SER A 28 -15.62 -3.36 -18.04
N ALA A 29 -15.39 -3.94 -16.86
CA ALA A 29 -15.38 -3.23 -15.59
C ALA A 29 -14.47 -3.94 -14.58
N ALA A 30 -13.50 -3.20 -14.07
CA ALA A 30 -12.71 -3.36 -12.85
C ALA A 30 -12.50 -4.79 -12.30
N THR A 31 -11.27 -5.28 -12.45
CA THR A 31 -10.76 -6.47 -11.79
C THR A 31 -10.86 -6.32 -10.27
N ALA A 32 -11.77 -7.06 -9.66
CA ALA A 32 -11.76 -7.32 -8.23
C ALA A 32 -10.58 -8.25 -7.94
N SER A 33 -9.54 -7.72 -7.28
CA SER A 33 -8.46 -8.54 -6.73
C SER A 33 -9.00 -9.30 -5.52
N SER A 34 -9.03 -10.63 -5.64
CA SER A 34 -9.31 -11.55 -4.55
C SER A 34 -8.07 -11.66 -3.66
N GLU A 35 -8.17 -11.14 -2.45
CA GLU A 35 -7.10 -11.20 -1.44
C GLU A 35 -7.06 -12.59 -0.76
N PRO A 36 -5.87 -13.16 -0.51
CA PRO A 36 -5.72 -14.38 0.28
C PRO A 36 -5.78 -14.06 1.78
N THR A 37 -6.52 -14.89 2.52
CA THR A 37 -6.51 -14.93 3.99
C THR A 37 -5.09 -15.17 4.53
N ALA A 38 -4.45 -14.13 5.05
CA ALA A 38 -3.22 -14.25 5.84
C ALA A 38 -3.57 -14.45 7.32
N ALA A 39 -3.22 -15.61 7.85
CA ALA A 39 -3.35 -15.94 9.26
C ALA A 39 -2.34 -15.12 10.08
N ALA A 40 -2.84 -14.28 10.98
CA ALA A 40 -2.05 -13.60 11.98
C ALA A 40 -1.59 -14.59 13.06
N THR A 41 -0.30 -14.94 13.08
CA THR A 41 0.39 -15.44 14.26
C THR A 41 1.25 -14.34 14.83
N GLY A 42 0.66 -13.52 15.70
CA GLY A 42 1.32 -12.58 16.57
C GLY A 42 0.61 -12.63 17.91
N THR A 43 1.36 -12.90 18.97
CA THR A 43 0.88 -13.15 20.33
C THR A 43 0.07 -11.96 20.83
N ALA A 44 -1.24 -12.12 20.94
CA ALA A 44 -2.12 -11.14 21.54
C ALA A 44 -1.91 -11.11 23.06
N GLU A 45 -1.11 -10.17 23.55
CA GLU A 45 -1.29 -9.71 24.93
C GLU A 45 -2.60 -8.93 24.99
N THR A 46 -3.56 -9.50 25.71
CA THR A 46 -4.86 -8.89 25.95
C THR A 46 -4.65 -7.68 26.87
N SER A 47 -4.50 -6.49 26.26
CA SER A 47 -4.49 -5.23 27.00
C SER A 47 -5.91 -4.90 27.48
N ALA A 48 -6.11 -4.93 28.80
CA ALA A 48 -7.35 -4.49 29.42
C ALA A 48 -7.56 -3.00 29.14
N ALA A 49 -8.83 -2.57 29.01
CA ALA A 49 -9.16 -1.15 28.82
C ALA A 49 -8.50 -0.27 29.91
N PRO A 50 -7.94 0.89 29.57
CA PRO A 50 -7.30 1.76 30.54
C PRO A 50 -8.31 2.20 31.62
N ALA A 51 -7.89 2.15 32.88
CA ALA A 51 -8.68 2.61 34.01
C ALA A 51 -8.96 4.12 33.90
N ALA A 52 -10.10 4.58 34.41
CA ALA A 52 -10.41 6.00 34.47
C ALA A 52 -9.28 6.78 35.18
N GLY A 53 -8.71 7.80 34.51
CA GLY A 53 -7.56 8.57 34.97
C GLY A 53 -6.21 8.18 34.34
N ALA A 54 -6.21 7.38 33.26
CA ALA A 54 -4.99 6.95 32.57
C ALA A 54 -4.28 8.08 31.79
N PHE A 55 -5.04 8.98 31.17
CA PHE A 55 -4.49 10.06 30.35
C PHE A 55 -4.36 11.36 31.14
N LYS A 56 -3.39 12.20 30.77
CA LYS A 56 -3.29 13.59 31.27
C LYS A 56 -4.18 14.49 30.43
N ASP A 57 -4.80 15.45 31.08
CA ASP A 57 -5.67 16.42 30.40
C ASP A 57 -4.85 17.31 29.47
N GLY A 58 -5.40 17.60 28.30
CA GLY A 58 -4.73 18.38 27.27
C GLY A 58 -5.20 18.06 25.86
N THR A 59 -4.58 18.72 24.89
CA THR A 59 -4.74 18.38 23.47
C THR A 59 -3.43 17.80 22.97
N TYR A 60 -3.53 16.66 22.30
CA TYR A 60 -2.41 15.90 21.79
C TYR A 60 -2.60 15.65 20.30
N LYS A 61 -1.49 15.56 19.56
CA LYS A 61 -1.50 15.34 18.12
C LYS A 61 -0.50 14.24 17.73
N ALA A 62 -0.89 13.39 16.79
CA ALA A 62 0.02 12.54 16.03
C ALA A 62 -0.12 12.80 14.54
N GLU A 63 0.97 12.73 13.80
CA GLU A 63 0.98 12.77 12.33
C GLU A 63 2.11 11.90 11.78
N TYR A 64 1.99 11.50 10.51
CA TYR A 64 3.10 10.81 9.85
C TYR A 64 4.29 11.75 9.58
N ASP A 65 5.47 11.19 9.37
CA ASP A 65 6.71 11.92 9.10
C ASP A 65 6.79 12.52 7.69
N ARG A 66 5.91 12.09 6.78
CA ARG A 66 5.85 12.48 5.38
C ARG A 66 4.44 12.42 4.80
N ASN A 67 4.32 12.85 3.56
CA ASN A 67 3.12 12.64 2.74
C ASN A 67 3.22 11.28 2.04
N ASP A 68 2.07 10.63 1.87
CA ASP A 68 1.94 9.40 1.06
C ASP A 68 2.23 9.67 -0.42
N VAL A 69 2.22 8.60 -1.23
CA VAL A 69 2.48 8.69 -2.67
C VAL A 69 1.49 9.58 -3.43
N ARG A 70 0.34 9.90 -2.82
CA ARG A 70 -0.72 10.76 -3.37
C ARG A 70 -0.72 12.17 -2.77
N ASN A 71 0.37 12.55 -2.11
CA ASN A 71 0.58 13.84 -1.47
C ASN A 71 -0.38 14.13 -0.30
N TRP A 72 -0.72 13.13 0.52
CA TRP A 72 -1.51 13.32 1.74
C TRP A 72 -0.76 12.86 2.99
N LYS A 73 -0.81 13.66 4.05
CA LYS A 73 -0.28 13.29 5.38
C LYS A 73 -1.42 13.15 6.38
N ALA A 74 -1.60 11.94 6.92
CA ALA A 74 -2.61 11.66 7.93
C ALA A 74 -2.22 12.25 9.29
N TYR A 75 -3.21 12.70 10.06
CA TYR A 75 -3.01 13.15 11.44
C TYR A 75 -4.23 12.90 12.31
N VAL A 76 -4.00 12.63 13.59
CA VAL A 76 -5.02 12.48 14.64
C VAL A 76 -4.79 13.51 15.73
N GLU A 77 -5.85 14.21 16.12
CA GLU A 77 -5.86 15.11 17.28
C GLU A 77 -6.84 14.59 18.33
N VAL A 78 -6.40 14.51 19.58
CA VAL A 78 -7.27 14.10 20.70
C VAL A 78 -7.30 15.18 21.78
N THR A 79 -8.48 15.39 22.36
CA THR A 79 -8.64 16.21 23.57
C THR A 79 -8.97 15.30 24.73
N VAL A 80 -8.20 15.39 25.81
CA VAL A 80 -8.39 14.65 27.05
C VAL A 80 -8.86 15.60 28.15
N ASN A 81 -9.91 15.20 28.88
CA ASN A 81 -10.50 15.94 29.98
C ASN A 81 -10.97 14.97 31.08
N GLY A 82 -10.59 15.22 32.33
CA GLY A 82 -10.85 14.31 33.43
C GLY A 82 -10.22 12.93 33.23
N GLY A 83 -9.08 12.88 32.54
CA GLY A 83 -8.34 11.67 32.20
C GLY A 83 -9.04 10.73 31.22
N LYS A 84 -9.95 11.26 30.40
CA LYS A 84 -10.65 10.53 29.32
C LYS A 84 -10.57 11.30 28.00
N ILE A 85 -10.51 10.58 26.90
CA ILE A 85 -10.63 11.14 25.55
C ILE A 85 -12.05 11.69 25.39
N GLU A 86 -12.17 13.01 25.26
CA GLU A 86 -13.43 13.71 25.03
C GLU A 86 -13.71 13.88 23.52
N LYS A 87 -12.64 14.10 22.73
CA LYS A 87 -12.72 14.30 21.28
C LYS A 87 -11.56 13.60 20.60
N ALA A 88 -11.83 13.08 19.42
CA ALA A 88 -10.84 12.58 18.48
C ALA A 88 -11.19 13.09 17.08
N TYR A 89 -10.27 13.85 16.48
CA TYR A 89 -10.38 14.36 15.12
C TYR A 89 -9.34 13.66 14.25
N TYR A 90 -9.76 13.21 13.08
CA TYR A 90 -8.91 12.52 12.11
C TYR A 90 -9.11 13.12 10.72
N ASP A 91 -8.01 13.39 10.02
CA ASP A 91 -8.01 13.79 8.62
C ASP A 91 -6.64 13.58 7.98
N TYR A 92 -6.54 13.99 6.72
CA TYR A 92 -5.30 14.09 5.97
C TYR A 92 -5.15 15.52 5.43
N ILE A 93 -3.91 15.99 5.38
CA ILE A 93 -3.56 17.31 4.85
C ILE A 93 -2.51 17.16 3.75
N ASN A 94 -2.61 17.93 2.66
CA ASN A 94 -1.58 17.97 1.62
C ASN A 94 -0.64 19.16 1.82
N GLU A 95 0.40 19.27 0.98
CA GLU A 95 1.37 20.38 1.02
C GLU A 95 0.76 21.77 0.84
N LYS A 96 -0.43 21.87 0.22
CA LYS A 96 -1.17 23.13 0.05
C LYS A 96 -2.01 23.49 1.28
N GLY A 97 -2.06 22.62 2.28
CA GLY A 97 -2.92 22.78 3.46
C GLY A 97 -4.39 22.43 3.21
N GLU A 98 -4.71 21.80 2.08
CA GLU A 98 -6.07 21.31 1.80
C GLU A 98 -6.32 20.06 2.63
N LEU A 99 -7.56 19.88 3.09
CA LEU A 99 -7.97 18.68 3.82
C LEU A 99 -8.59 17.66 2.88
N ARG A 100 -8.20 16.39 3.01
CA ARG A 100 -8.69 15.30 2.14
C ARG A 100 -10.19 15.10 2.31
N SER A 101 -10.70 15.25 3.53
CA SER A 101 -12.14 15.20 3.81
C SER A 101 -12.95 16.36 3.20
N GLN A 102 -12.28 17.39 2.66
CA GLN A 102 -12.88 18.56 2.02
C GLN A 102 -12.52 18.67 0.52
N ASN A 103 -11.67 17.78 0.01
CA ASN A 103 -11.27 17.79 -1.39
C ASN A 103 -12.38 17.20 -2.27
N GLU A 104 -13.03 18.04 -3.09
CA GLU A 104 -14.20 17.66 -3.88
C GLU A 104 -13.95 16.47 -4.82
N ALA A 105 -12.77 16.43 -5.47
CA ALA A 105 -12.42 15.36 -6.39
C ALA A 105 -12.26 14.02 -5.66
N TYR A 106 -11.57 14.03 -4.51
CA TYR A 106 -11.41 12.85 -3.67
C TYR A 106 -12.76 12.37 -3.11
N ILE A 107 -13.58 13.29 -2.58
CA ILE A 107 -14.92 12.96 -2.05
C ILE A 107 -15.77 12.29 -3.13
N LYS A 108 -15.77 12.83 -4.36
CA LYS A 108 -16.54 12.27 -5.47
C LYS A 108 -16.12 10.83 -5.77
N GLY A 109 -14.82 10.60 -6.00
CA GLY A 109 -14.31 9.26 -6.31
C GLY A 109 -14.54 8.26 -5.18
N PHE A 110 -14.27 8.68 -3.94
CA PHE A 110 -14.45 7.85 -2.76
C PHE A 110 -15.92 7.47 -2.53
N SER A 111 -16.85 8.44 -2.66
CA SER A 111 -18.27 8.22 -2.39
C SER A 111 -18.94 7.37 -3.48
N GLU A 112 -18.48 7.48 -4.74
CA GLU A 112 -18.96 6.64 -5.83
C GLU A 112 -18.65 5.16 -5.57
N ALA A 113 -17.45 4.86 -5.06
CA ALA A 113 -17.02 3.52 -4.71
C ALA A 113 -17.65 2.98 -3.40
N ASN A 114 -17.73 3.80 -2.36
CA ASN A 114 -18.00 3.34 -0.99
C ASN A 114 -19.40 3.66 -0.43
N LYS A 115 -20.16 4.54 -1.10
CA LYS A 115 -21.52 4.99 -0.67
C LYS A 115 -21.56 5.80 0.64
N PHE A 116 -20.43 6.32 1.08
CA PHE A 116 -20.29 7.33 2.14
C PHE A 116 -19.08 8.22 1.84
N THR A 117 -18.99 9.35 2.52
CA THR A 117 -17.91 10.33 2.37
C THR A 117 -16.69 9.98 3.23
N PRO A 118 -15.49 10.49 2.91
CA PRO A 118 -14.32 10.33 3.78
C PRO A 118 -14.56 10.87 5.20
N ARG A 119 -15.27 12.01 5.32
CA ARG A 119 -15.59 12.63 6.61
C ARG A 119 -16.42 11.70 7.50
N GLU A 120 -17.43 11.03 6.93
CA GLU A 120 -18.25 10.04 7.66
C GLU A 120 -17.41 8.87 8.17
N ALA A 121 -16.44 8.39 7.38
CA ALA A 121 -15.52 7.33 7.78
C ALA A 121 -14.64 7.78 8.96
N PHE A 122 -14.06 8.97 8.85
CA PHE A 122 -13.13 9.51 9.85
C PHE A 122 -13.85 9.88 11.15
N ASP A 123 -15.08 10.39 11.07
CA ASP A 123 -15.92 10.66 12.25
C ASP A 123 -16.30 9.38 12.98
N LYS A 124 -16.59 8.30 12.24
CA LYS A 124 -16.86 6.99 12.84
C LYS A 124 -15.66 6.48 13.63
N LEU A 125 -14.46 6.52 13.04
CA LEU A 125 -13.20 6.14 13.72
C LEU A 125 -12.96 6.97 14.98
N GLY A 126 -13.12 8.29 14.90
CA GLY A 126 -12.98 9.18 16.06
C GLY A 126 -13.99 8.89 17.18
N GLN A 127 -15.25 8.64 16.82
CA GLN A 127 -16.30 8.27 17.78
C GLN A 127 -16.04 6.92 18.46
N GLU A 128 -15.54 5.93 17.71
CA GLU A 128 -15.15 4.65 18.26
C GLU A 128 -13.96 4.78 19.22
N LEU A 129 -12.98 5.63 18.94
CA LEU A 129 -11.88 5.91 19.87
C LEU A 129 -12.37 6.59 21.16
N VAL A 130 -13.27 7.57 21.04
CA VAL A 130 -13.90 8.21 22.21
C VAL A 130 -14.72 7.21 23.03
N THR A 131 -15.37 6.25 22.38
CA THR A 131 -16.19 5.24 23.08
C THR A 131 -15.32 4.18 23.76
N SER A 132 -14.31 3.68 23.06
CA SER A 132 -13.45 2.58 23.51
C SER A 132 -12.36 3.02 24.47
N GLN A 133 -11.92 4.28 24.38
CA GLN A 133 -10.75 4.83 25.08
C GLN A 133 -9.45 4.07 24.78
N ASP A 134 -9.40 3.32 23.68
CA ASP A 134 -8.33 2.38 23.37
C ASP A 134 -8.25 2.18 21.84
N ALA A 135 -7.12 2.61 21.25
CA ALA A 135 -6.89 2.50 19.82
C ALA A 135 -6.95 1.05 19.29
N ALA A 136 -6.58 0.06 20.11
CA ALA A 136 -6.64 -1.35 19.71
C ALA A 136 -8.07 -1.91 19.63
N LYS A 137 -9.06 -1.16 20.11
CA LYS A 137 -10.48 -1.52 20.10
C LYS A 137 -11.30 -0.76 19.05
N VAL A 138 -10.65 0.02 18.19
CA VAL A 138 -11.31 0.72 17.09
C VAL A 138 -11.31 -0.19 15.87
N ASP A 139 -12.52 -0.50 15.38
CA ASP A 139 -12.70 -1.42 14.28
C ASP A 139 -12.45 -0.73 12.94
N ALA A 140 -12.03 -1.52 11.95
CA ALA A 140 -11.89 -1.01 10.60
C ALA A 140 -13.25 -0.61 10.00
N VAL A 141 -13.30 0.55 9.35
CA VAL A 141 -14.45 0.95 8.56
C VAL A 141 -14.35 0.29 7.18
N SER A 142 -15.27 -0.63 6.88
CA SER A 142 -15.37 -1.28 5.57
C SER A 142 -15.42 -0.23 4.44
N GLY A 143 -14.56 -0.38 3.42
CA GLY A 143 -14.37 0.60 2.35
C GLY A 143 -13.37 1.71 2.66
N ALA A 144 -12.90 1.81 3.90
CA ALA A 144 -11.88 2.75 4.36
C ALA A 144 -10.79 2.04 5.20
N SER A 145 -10.49 0.77 4.90
CA SER A 145 -9.55 -0.05 5.68
C SER A 145 -8.17 0.59 5.80
N HIS A 146 -7.64 1.15 4.70
CA HIS A 146 -6.37 1.88 4.70
C HIS A 146 -6.38 3.07 5.65
N SER A 147 -7.46 3.87 5.65
CA SER A 147 -7.58 5.01 6.58
C SER A 147 -7.80 4.54 8.02
N SER A 148 -8.44 3.39 8.22
CA SER A 148 -8.66 2.83 9.55
C SER A 148 -7.35 2.33 10.16
N ARG A 149 -6.48 1.68 9.36
CA ARG A 149 -5.12 1.30 9.78
C ARG A 149 -4.33 2.52 10.22
N ASN A 150 -4.26 3.54 9.35
CA ASN A 150 -3.51 4.76 9.62
C ASN A 150 -4.05 5.51 10.85
N PHE A 151 -5.38 5.52 11.03
CA PHE A 151 -5.99 6.05 12.24
C PHE A 151 -5.54 5.28 13.49
N ASN A 152 -5.60 3.95 13.50
CA ASN A 152 -5.26 3.13 14.67
C ASN A 152 -3.80 3.31 15.08
N GLU A 153 -2.89 3.39 14.12
CA GLU A 153 -1.46 3.62 14.37
C GLU A 153 -1.21 5.01 14.99
N LEU A 154 -1.75 6.07 14.38
CA LEU A 154 -1.62 7.43 14.89
C LEU A 154 -2.35 7.61 16.23
N ALA A 155 -3.50 6.95 16.42
CA ALA A 155 -4.24 6.93 17.66
C ALA A 155 -3.41 6.28 18.78
N ALA A 156 -2.74 5.15 18.52
CA ALA A 156 -1.86 4.54 19.51
C ALA A 156 -0.72 5.49 19.92
N ALA A 157 -0.08 6.14 18.94
CA ALA A 157 1.00 7.09 19.19
C ALA A 157 0.53 8.31 20.01
N VAL A 158 -0.62 8.90 19.66
CA VAL A 158 -1.13 10.08 20.36
C VAL A 158 -1.61 9.75 21.78
N LEU A 159 -2.13 8.54 22.01
CA LEU A 159 -2.48 8.09 23.35
C LEU A 159 -1.25 7.87 24.23
N GLY A 160 -0.15 7.33 23.69
CA GLY A 160 1.12 7.28 24.41
C GLY A 160 1.63 8.66 24.87
N LYS A 161 1.44 9.68 24.02
CA LYS A 161 1.70 11.09 24.40
C LYS A 161 0.78 11.58 25.51
N ALA A 162 -0.52 11.26 25.42
CA ALA A 162 -1.50 11.64 26.42
C ALA A 162 -1.23 10.98 27.79
N GLU A 163 -0.80 9.72 27.84
CA GLU A 163 -0.39 9.03 29.08
C GLU A 163 0.81 9.71 29.73
N ALA A 164 1.81 10.09 28.92
CA ALA A 164 3.00 10.80 29.37
C ALA A 164 2.73 12.28 29.73
N GLY A 165 1.61 12.85 29.28
CA GLY A 165 1.35 14.28 29.35
C GLY A 165 2.26 15.12 28.44
N ASP A 166 2.84 14.51 27.40
CA ASP A 166 3.73 15.18 26.46
C ASP A 166 2.91 15.79 25.31
N THR A 167 2.79 17.12 25.30
CA THR A 167 2.01 17.84 24.28
C THR A 167 2.76 18.06 22.97
N ALA A 168 4.00 17.57 22.84
CA ALA A 168 4.69 17.58 21.55
C ALA A 168 3.99 16.63 20.57
N THR A 169 3.89 17.03 19.30
CA THR A 169 3.35 16.18 18.24
C THR A 169 4.12 14.86 18.17
N ALA A 170 3.42 13.73 18.23
CA ALA A 170 4.00 12.43 17.91
C ALA A 170 4.22 12.35 16.39
N ILE A 171 5.45 12.07 15.97
CA ILE A 171 5.80 11.83 14.58
C ILE A 171 5.96 10.33 14.39
N VAL A 172 5.12 9.75 13.54
CA VAL A 172 5.11 8.33 13.23
C VAL A 172 5.73 8.12 11.85
N PRO A 173 6.71 7.22 11.67
CA PRO A 173 7.22 6.91 10.34
C PRO A 173 6.14 6.27 9.47
N LEU A 174 5.94 6.74 8.23
CA LEU A 174 4.92 6.15 7.34
C LEU A 174 5.31 4.77 6.80
N TYR A 175 6.62 4.54 6.63
CA TYR A 175 7.12 3.32 5.99
C TYR A 175 7.93 2.47 6.95
N GLU A 176 7.69 1.17 6.92
CA GLU A 176 8.47 0.18 7.65
C GLU A 176 9.78 -0.14 6.93
N ASP A 177 10.82 -0.44 7.70
CA ASP A 177 12.10 -0.89 7.17
C ASP A 177 11.97 -2.26 6.49
N GLY A 178 12.62 -2.43 5.34
CA GLY A 178 12.51 -3.67 4.59
C GLY A 178 13.02 -3.57 3.15
N THR A 179 12.93 -4.68 2.44
CA THR A 179 13.16 -4.72 0.99
C THR A 179 11.88 -5.17 0.30
N TYR A 180 11.36 -4.30 -0.57
CA TYR A 180 10.08 -4.46 -1.25
C TYR A 180 10.34 -4.71 -2.73
N LYS A 181 9.81 -5.84 -3.23
CA LYS A 181 10.04 -6.29 -4.61
C LYS A 181 8.74 -6.26 -5.38
N VAL A 182 8.69 -5.49 -6.45
CA VAL A 182 7.49 -5.37 -7.29
C VAL A 182 7.88 -5.53 -8.74
N ALA A 183 7.16 -6.39 -9.47
CA ALA A 183 7.32 -6.55 -10.91
C ALA A 183 5.99 -6.32 -11.63
N ALA A 184 6.04 -6.07 -12.93
CA ALA A 184 4.86 -6.26 -13.75
C ALA A 184 4.44 -7.75 -13.75
N ASP A 185 3.14 -8.01 -13.91
CA ASP A 185 2.56 -9.34 -13.97
C ASP A 185 2.80 -10.04 -15.32
N ALA A 186 3.02 -9.27 -16.38
CA ALA A 186 3.27 -9.77 -17.73
C ALA A 186 4.48 -9.08 -18.39
N PHE A 187 5.03 -9.74 -19.41
CA PHE A 187 5.94 -9.10 -20.36
C PHE A 187 5.14 -8.18 -21.27
N ASP A 188 5.72 -7.03 -21.64
CA ASP A 188 5.19 -6.12 -22.64
C ASP A 188 5.24 -6.74 -24.06
N ASP A 189 4.62 -6.08 -25.03
CA ASP A 189 4.63 -6.50 -26.45
C ASP A 189 6.04 -6.58 -27.06
N HIS A 190 7.07 -6.07 -26.38
CA HIS A 190 8.48 -6.13 -26.78
C HIS A 190 9.26 -7.23 -26.03
N GLY A 191 8.59 -8.05 -25.21
CA GLY A 191 9.20 -9.15 -24.47
C GLY A 191 9.95 -8.72 -23.22
N TRP A 192 9.65 -7.55 -22.65
CA TRP A 192 10.30 -7.01 -21.47
C TRP A 192 9.33 -6.83 -20.31
N LYS A 193 9.80 -7.09 -19.09
CA LYS A 193 9.00 -6.99 -17.88
C LYS A 193 9.68 -6.11 -16.84
N PRO A 194 9.14 -4.91 -16.52
CA PRO A 194 9.74 -4.03 -15.53
C PRO A 194 9.65 -4.62 -14.12
N GLN A 195 10.64 -4.32 -13.29
CA GLN A 195 10.71 -4.72 -11.89
C GLN A 195 11.53 -3.73 -11.06
N ILE A 196 11.22 -3.63 -9.76
CA ILE A 196 12.01 -2.91 -8.78
C ILE A 196 12.38 -3.77 -7.58
N ASP A 197 13.52 -3.45 -6.99
CA ASP A 197 13.92 -3.81 -5.63
C ASP A 197 14.15 -2.51 -4.84
N LEU A 198 13.21 -2.16 -3.95
CA LEU A 198 13.24 -0.93 -3.13
C LEU A 198 13.62 -1.26 -1.69
N GLU A 199 14.64 -0.60 -1.14
CA GLU A 199 15.08 -0.75 0.24
C GLU A 199 14.68 0.47 1.08
N ILE A 200 14.03 0.22 2.21
CA ILE A 200 13.76 1.21 3.25
C ILE A 200 14.60 0.87 4.46
N LYS A 201 15.34 1.86 4.94
CA LYS A 201 16.20 1.76 6.13
C LYS A 201 16.11 3.05 6.93
N ASP A 202 16.01 2.91 8.24
CA ASP A 202 15.79 4.04 9.14
C ASP A 202 14.57 4.88 8.70
N HIS A 203 13.54 4.18 8.23
CA HIS A 203 12.29 4.67 7.64
C HIS A 203 12.47 5.56 6.41
N LYS A 204 13.61 5.47 5.71
CA LYS A 204 13.92 6.27 4.51
C LYS A 204 14.20 5.38 3.31
N ILE A 205 13.88 5.85 2.11
CA ILE A 205 14.23 5.14 0.87
C ILE A 205 15.76 5.18 0.76
N ALA A 206 16.38 4.04 1.02
CA ALA A 206 17.84 3.90 1.07
C ALA A 206 18.41 3.59 -0.31
N SER A 207 17.73 2.72 -1.05
CA SER A 207 18.08 2.37 -2.43
C SER A 207 16.84 1.91 -3.21
N VAL A 208 16.93 2.00 -4.52
CA VAL A 208 16.00 1.36 -5.45
C VAL A 208 16.80 0.87 -6.64
N GLN A 209 16.54 -0.35 -7.10
CA GLN A 209 17.06 -0.88 -8.36
C GLN A 209 15.88 -1.10 -9.28
N PHE A 210 15.87 -0.44 -10.44
CA PHE A 210 14.83 -0.54 -11.45
C PHE A 210 15.40 -1.07 -12.75
N ASP A 211 14.79 -2.13 -13.29
CA ASP A 211 15.18 -2.68 -14.59
C ASP A 211 14.00 -3.35 -15.27
N TYR A 212 14.23 -3.83 -16.48
CA TYR A 212 13.37 -4.77 -17.17
C TYR A 212 14.12 -6.08 -17.38
N VAL A 213 13.42 -7.19 -17.20
CA VAL A 213 13.91 -8.53 -17.51
C VAL A 213 13.16 -9.09 -18.73
N ASN A 214 13.86 -9.79 -19.63
CA ASN A 214 13.22 -10.53 -20.72
C ASN A 214 12.99 -12.01 -20.38
N GLU A 215 12.33 -12.76 -21.27
CA GLU A 215 12.04 -14.18 -21.04
C GLU A 215 13.28 -15.05 -20.80
N ALA A 216 14.44 -14.64 -21.30
CA ALA A 216 15.71 -15.32 -21.08
C ALA A 216 16.42 -14.92 -19.78
N GLY A 217 15.80 -14.05 -18.96
CA GLY A 217 16.38 -13.55 -17.71
C GLY A 217 17.44 -12.46 -17.89
N LYS A 218 17.59 -11.89 -19.09
CA LYS A 218 18.56 -10.80 -19.34
C LYS A 218 17.95 -9.46 -18.96
N LEU A 219 18.80 -8.56 -18.46
CA LEU A 219 18.42 -7.21 -18.08
C LEU A 219 18.50 -6.25 -19.28
N LYS A 220 17.56 -5.30 -19.34
CA LYS A 220 17.50 -4.31 -20.44
C LYS A 220 18.61 -3.29 -20.32
N THR A 221 19.07 -2.99 -19.09
CA THR A 221 20.25 -2.15 -18.84
C THR A 221 21.54 -2.74 -19.40
N GLU A 222 21.62 -4.06 -19.53
CA GLU A 222 22.78 -4.79 -20.06
C GLU A 222 22.70 -5.04 -21.58
N ASP A 223 21.57 -4.70 -22.22
CA ASP A 223 21.35 -4.94 -23.65
C ASP A 223 22.00 -3.83 -24.51
N ALA A 224 23.16 -4.16 -25.09
CA ALA A 224 23.95 -3.25 -25.93
C ALA A 224 23.24 -2.85 -27.24
N ASP A 225 22.44 -3.75 -27.81
CA ASP A 225 21.70 -3.50 -29.05
C ASP A 225 20.52 -2.55 -28.77
N TYR A 226 19.79 -2.80 -27.67
CA TYR A 226 18.73 -1.92 -27.19
C TYR A 226 19.27 -0.52 -26.90
N LYS A 227 20.41 -0.43 -26.18
CA LYS A 227 21.09 0.83 -25.91
C LYS A 227 21.37 1.59 -27.20
N THR A 228 22.02 0.94 -28.17
CA THR A 228 22.40 1.57 -29.44
C THR A 228 21.17 2.07 -30.21
N ALA A 229 20.12 1.25 -30.28
CA ALA A 229 18.88 1.60 -30.98
C ALA A 229 18.13 2.76 -30.33
N MET A 230 18.04 2.77 -29.00
CA MET A 230 17.31 3.80 -28.24
C MET A 230 18.09 5.13 -28.20
N GLU A 231 19.39 5.10 -27.94
CA GLU A 231 20.21 6.31 -27.80
C GLU A 231 20.23 7.14 -29.08
N ALA A 232 20.29 6.49 -30.25
CA ALA A 232 20.28 7.15 -31.54
C ALA A 232 19.04 8.06 -31.70
N LYS A 233 17.87 7.57 -31.28
CA LYS A 233 16.57 8.23 -31.47
C LYS A 233 16.19 9.15 -30.31
N ASN A 234 16.37 8.68 -29.08
CA ASN A 234 15.77 9.27 -27.89
C ASN A 234 16.78 10.01 -27.00
N LYS A 235 18.09 9.92 -27.31
CA LYS A 235 19.19 10.56 -26.54
C LYS A 235 19.29 10.09 -25.08
N THR A 236 18.61 8.99 -24.78
CA THR A 236 18.67 8.24 -23.54
C THR A 236 18.64 6.74 -23.85
N TYR A 237 18.93 5.91 -22.87
CA TYR A 237 18.98 4.46 -22.96
C TYR A 237 18.75 3.84 -21.57
N PRO A 238 18.44 2.53 -21.48
CA PRO A 238 18.12 1.81 -20.24
C PRO A 238 18.93 2.23 -19.02
N ALA A 239 20.23 1.90 -18.98
CA ALA A 239 21.07 2.22 -17.83
C ALA A 239 21.14 3.71 -17.46
N LYS A 240 20.91 4.63 -18.42
CA LYS A 240 20.93 6.07 -18.16
C LYS A 240 19.63 6.57 -17.52
N TYR A 241 18.47 6.13 -18.01
CA TYR A 241 17.20 6.60 -17.42
C TYR A 241 16.92 5.90 -16.08
N THR A 242 17.36 4.64 -15.89
CA THR A 242 17.17 3.95 -14.61
C THR A 242 17.98 4.64 -13.52
N GLU A 243 19.27 4.90 -13.75
CA GLU A 243 20.14 5.64 -12.81
C GLU A 243 19.55 7.01 -12.43
N GLU A 244 19.05 7.77 -13.41
CA GLU A 244 18.44 9.07 -13.17
C GLU A 244 17.16 8.99 -12.32
N LEU A 245 16.26 8.02 -12.61
CA LEU A 245 15.03 7.83 -11.84
C LEU A 245 15.29 7.36 -10.41
N GLU A 246 16.20 6.39 -10.24
CA GLU A 246 16.61 5.85 -8.94
C GLU A 246 17.21 6.94 -8.07
N LYS A 247 18.16 7.72 -8.63
CA LYS A 247 18.78 8.84 -7.94
C LYS A 247 17.76 9.88 -7.51
N GLN A 248 16.84 10.27 -8.41
CA GLN A 248 15.79 11.22 -8.07
C GLN A 248 14.91 10.72 -6.92
N LEU A 249 14.52 9.44 -6.91
CA LEU A 249 13.69 8.89 -5.83
C LEU A 249 14.44 8.91 -4.49
N VAL A 250 15.70 8.49 -4.46
CA VAL A 250 16.52 8.48 -3.24
C VAL A 250 16.78 9.91 -2.74
N GLU A 251 17.07 10.86 -3.61
CA GLU A 251 17.30 12.26 -3.22
C GLU A 251 16.02 12.96 -2.75
N LYS A 252 14.90 12.74 -3.45
CA LYS A 252 13.64 13.46 -3.20
C LYS A 252 12.77 12.79 -2.13
N GLN A 253 12.98 11.50 -1.84
CA GLN A 253 12.20 10.70 -0.87
C GLN A 253 10.67 10.68 -1.13
N SER A 254 10.26 11.07 -2.34
CA SER A 254 8.85 11.21 -2.74
C SER A 254 8.71 10.91 -4.22
N ILE A 255 7.92 9.88 -4.56
CA ILE A 255 7.70 9.47 -5.95
C ILE A 255 6.96 10.55 -6.74
N GLY A 256 6.02 11.27 -6.12
CA GLY A 256 5.32 12.39 -6.76
C GLY A 256 6.21 13.57 -7.15
N SER A 257 7.45 13.61 -6.63
CA SER A 257 8.45 14.61 -6.98
C SER A 257 9.44 14.11 -8.03
N VAL A 258 9.42 12.83 -8.44
CA VAL A 258 10.32 12.29 -9.46
C VAL A 258 9.85 12.73 -10.85
N ASP A 259 10.74 13.37 -11.60
CA ASP A 259 10.46 13.85 -12.95
C ASP A 259 10.68 12.73 -13.96
N ALA A 260 9.76 12.62 -14.93
CA ALA A 260 9.92 11.70 -16.04
C ALA A 260 11.15 12.04 -16.89
N VAL A 261 11.86 11.01 -17.34
CA VAL A 261 13.05 11.17 -18.17
C VAL A 261 12.63 11.34 -19.63
N SER A 262 13.02 12.47 -20.23
CA SER A 262 12.76 12.76 -21.64
C SER A 262 13.29 11.64 -22.55
N GLY A 263 12.44 11.12 -23.43
CA GLY A 263 12.78 9.99 -24.31
C GLY A 263 12.58 8.61 -23.68
N ALA A 264 12.18 8.53 -22.41
CA ALA A 264 11.91 7.28 -21.69
C ALA A 264 10.58 7.35 -20.90
N THR A 265 9.57 8.06 -21.43
CA THR A 265 8.28 8.30 -20.74
C THR A 265 7.59 7.02 -20.26
N THR A 266 7.48 5.98 -21.10
CA THR A 266 6.91 4.69 -20.68
C THR A 266 7.69 4.07 -19.52
N SER A 267 9.02 4.16 -19.54
CA SER A 267 9.85 3.63 -18.45
C SER A 267 9.74 4.45 -17.16
N SER A 268 9.58 5.77 -17.27
CA SER A 268 9.28 6.61 -16.11
C SER A 268 7.92 6.28 -15.50
N ASN A 269 6.88 6.06 -16.32
CA ASN A 269 5.56 5.68 -15.83
C ASN A 269 5.58 4.30 -15.15
N ASN A 270 6.28 3.31 -15.74
CA ASN A 270 6.42 1.99 -15.14
C ASN A 270 7.17 2.05 -13.79
N PHE A 271 8.24 2.87 -13.72
CA PHE A 271 8.94 3.12 -12.46
C PHE A 271 8.01 3.70 -11.40
N THR A 272 7.25 4.74 -11.75
CA THR A 272 6.26 5.36 -10.85
C THR A 272 5.25 4.34 -10.35
N ALA A 273 4.62 3.57 -11.24
CA ALA A 273 3.60 2.59 -10.85
C ALA A 273 4.15 1.52 -9.89
N LEU A 274 5.35 1.00 -10.16
CA LEU A 274 5.98 -0.01 -9.31
C LEU A 274 6.37 0.56 -7.94
N VAL A 275 6.93 1.77 -7.90
CA VAL A 275 7.33 2.44 -6.64
C VAL A 275 6.10 2.83 -5.82
N GLU A 276 5.05 3.34 -6.46
CA GLU A 276 3.78 3.66 -5.79
C GLU A 276 3.23 2.43 -5.07
N TYR A 277 3.14 1.28 -5.75
CA TYR A 277 2.68 0.04 -5.13
C TYR A 277 3.61 -0.44 -4.01
N ALA A 278 4.93 -0.37 -4.21
CA ALA A 278 5.88 -0.76 -3.17
C ALA A 278 5.74 0.09 -1.90
N LEU A 279 5.43 1.38 -2.04
CA LEU A 279 5.28 2.28 -0.91
C LEU A 279 3.89 2.17 -0.25
N ASP A 280 2.80 2.26 -1.03
CA ASP A 280 1.39 2.32 -0.57
C ASP A 280 0.90 0.96 -0.02
N ASP A 281 1.14 -0.13 -0.77
CA ASP A 281 0.58 -1.45 -0.46
C ASP A 281 1.51 -2.36 0.35
N LEU A 282 2.83 -2.15 0.27
CA LEU A 282 3.81 -3.00 0.93
C LEU A 282 4.52 -2.30 2.09
N ALA A 283 5.14 -1.14 1.87
CA ALA A 283 5.98 -0.50 2.87
C ALA A 283 5.21 0.12 4.03
N GLU A 284 4.00 0.64 3.81
CA GLU A 284 3.13 1.10 4.91
C GLU A 284 2.71 -0.02 5.88
N VAL A 285 2.86 -1.29 5.48
CA VAL A 285 2.47 -2.46 6.30
C VAL A 285 3.61 -3.45 6.53
N GLY A 286 4.82 -3.15 6.06
CA GLY A 286 5.97 -4.04 6.17
C GLY A 286 5.85 -5.38 5.44
N ASP A 287 5.00 -5.50 4.41
CA ASP A 287 4.89 -6.76 3.65
C ASP A 287 6.02 -6.90 2.64
N THR A 288 7.04 -7.67 3.02
CA THR A 288 8.24 -7.91 2.20
C THR A 288 8.07 -9.04 1.16
N LYS A 289 6.86 -9.60 1.02
CA LYS A 289 6.60 -10.61 -0.02
C LYS A 289 6.68 -9.95 -1.40
N PRO A 290 7.36 -10.58 -2.38
CA PRO A 290 7.34 -10.09 -3.75
C PRO A 290 5.92 -9.99 -4.31
N ALA A 291 5.63 -8.88 -4.97
CA ALA A 291 4.36 -8.62 -5.61
C ALA A 291 4.50 -8.50 -7.13
N ALA A 292 3.41 -8.81 -7.83
CA ALA A 292 3.29 -8.58 -9.26
C ALA A 292 2.02 -7.76 -9.52
N ILE A 293 2.14 -6.69 -10.30
CA ILE A 293 1.04 -5.77 -10.60
C ILE A 293 0.80 -5.67 -12.09
N LYS A 294 -0.45 -5.40 -12.46
CA LYS A 294 -0.75 -5.02 -13.83
C LYS A 294 -0.32 -3.57 -14.05
N ILE A 295 0.49 -3.35 -15.08
CA ILE A 295 0.85 -2.00 -15.53
C ILE A 295 0.04 -1.68 -16.80
N GLU A 296 -0.52 -0.48 -16.87
CA GLU A 296 -1.18 0.00 -18.09
C GLU A 296 -0.11 0.47 -19.09
N GLU A 297 -0.20 -0.03 -20.33
CA GLU A 297 0.69 0.35 -21.44
C GLU A 297 0.31 1.68 -22.10
#